data_AF-A0A544TCF0-F1
#
_entry.id   AF-A0A544TCF0-F1
#
_cell.length_a   1.000
_cell.length_b   1.000
_cell.length_c   1.000
_cell.angle_alpha   90.00
_cell.angle_beta   90.00
_cell.angle_gamma   90.00
#
_symmetry.space_group_name_H-M   'P 1'
#
loop_
_entity.id
_entity.type
_entity.pdbx_description
1 polymer ?
#
loop_
_entity_poly.entity_id
_entity_poly.type
_entity_poly.pdbx_seq_one_letter_code
_entity_poly.pdbx_strand_id
1 'polypeptide(L)'
;MEYLTYILIALFLVFILQRALPTKGVRQLSTTDLKGELNNREKQFVDVRTPGEFKGNHIKGFKNIPLHQLSQKADKELLKEKEVIVICQSGMRSQKATKILKKMGFTKVTNVKGGISTWR
;
A
#
# COMPACT_ATOMS: atom_id res chain seq x y z
N MET A 1 -10.72 -39.04 12.32
CA MET A 1 -10.06 -37.93 13.05
C MET A 1 -8.92 -37.34 12.23
N GLU A 2 -8.00 -38.16 11.71
CA GLU A 2 -6.89 -37.72 10.83
C GLU A 2 -7.32 -36.88 9.61
N TYR A 3 -8.35 -37.29 8.86
CA TYR A 3 -8.82 -36.56 7.68
C TYR A 3 -9.31 -35.14 7.99
N LEU A 4 -9.96 -34.94 9.14
CA LEU A 4 -10.42 -33.61 9.55
C LEU A 4 -9.23 -32.70 9.88
N THR A 5 -8.20 -33.25 10.52
CA THR A 5 -6.94 -32.56 10.80
C THR A 5 -6.23 -32.13 9.50
N TYR A 6 -6.14 -33.02 8.50
CA TYR A 6 -5.56 -32.67 7.20
C TYR A 6 -6.35 -31.59 6.45
N ILE A 7 -7.69 -31.63 6.50
CA ILE A 7 -8.54 -30.57 5.92
C ILE A 7 -8.30 -29.23 6.62
N LEU A 8 -8.20 -29.21 7.95
CA LEU A 8 -7.91 -28.00 8.70
C LEU A 8 -6.51 -27.44 8.40
N ILE A 9 -5.51 -28.31 8.27
CA ILE A 9 -4.14 -27.91 7.86
C ILE A 9 -4.15 -27.35 6.43
N ALA A 10 -4.83 -28.00 5.49
CA ALA A 10 -4.95 -27.52 4.12
C ALA A 10 -5.66 -26.15 4.05
N LEU A 11 -6.76 -25.97 4.80
CA LEU A 11 -7.45 -24.69 4.89
C LEU A 11 -6.58 -23.61 5.52
N PHE A 12 -5.81 -23.94 6.56
CA PHE A 12 -4.87 -23.03 7.19
C PHE A 12 -3.72 -22.64 6.25
N LEU A 13 -3.15 -23.61 5.52
CA LEU A 13 -2.11 -23.36 4.52
C LEU A 13 -2.63 -22.48 3.38
N VAL A 14 -3.83 -22.76 2.86
CA VAL A 14 -4.49 -21.94 1.84
C VAL A 14 -4.75 -20.53 2.36
N PHE A 15 -5.19 -20.37 3.61
CA PHE A 15 -5.41 -19.07 4.24
C PHE A 15 -4.12 -18.25 4.36
N ILE A 16 -3.00 -18.89 4.73
CA ILE A 16 -1.67 -18.27 4.79
C ILE A 16 -1.21 -17.86 3.38
N LEU A 17 -1.32 -18.75 2.40
CA LEU A 17 -0.96 -18.51 0.99
C LEU A 17 -1.76 -17.36 0.37
N GLN A 18 -3.07 -17.27 0.66
CA GLN A 18 -3.93 -16.19 0.17
C GLN A 18 -3.51 -14.80 0.68
N ARG A 19 -2.91 -14.71 1.87
CA ARG A 19 -2.43 -13.43 2.41
C ARG A 19 -1.10 -12.97 1.81
N ALA A 20 -0.28 -13.91 1.34
CA ALA A 20 1.03 -13.63 0.76
C ALA A 20 0.95 -13.15 -0.70
N LEU A 21 -0.14 -13.44 -1.42
CA LEU A 21 -0.25 -13.07 -2.82
C LEU A 21 -0.36 -11.56 -3.04
N PRO A 22 0.41 -11.00 -4.00
CA PRO A 22 0.32 -9.59 -4.35
C PRO A 22 -1.03 -9.25 -4.96
N THR A 23 -1.48 -8.02 -4.77
CA THR A 23 -2.66 -7.49 -5.43
C THR A 23 -2.52 -7.54 -6.94
N LYS A 24 -3.43 -8.27 -7.61
CA LYS A 24 -3.57 -8.21 -9.07
C LYS A 24 -3.82 -6.74 -9.50
N GLY A 25 -3.08 -6.29 -10.51
CA GLY A 25 -3.25 -4.95 -11.10
C GLY A 25 -2.72 -3.77 -10.26
N VAL A 26 -1.86 -4.02 -9.26
CA VAL A 26 -1.14 -2.96 -8.52
C VAL A 26 0.32 -2.97 -8.95
N ARG A 27 0.79 -1.85 -9.50
CA ARG A 27 2.20 -1.66 -9.86
C ARG A 27 3.04 -1.65 -8.58
N GLN A 28 4.21 -2.27 -8.65
CA GLN A 28 5.18 -2.26 -7.55
C GLN A 28 6.35 -1.38 -7.96
N LEU A 29 6.71 -0.43 -7.11
CA LEU A 29 7.79 0.53 -7.34
C LEU A 29 8.86 0.32 -6.28
N SER A 30 10.13 0.30 -6.66
CA SER A 30 11.24 0.28 -5.70
C SER A 30 11.51 1.69 -5.16
N THR A 31 12.23 1.81 -4.04
CA THR A 31 12.64 3.13 -3.52
C THR A 31 13.64 3.85 -4.43
N THR A 32 14.42 3.11 -5.24
CA THR A 32 15.31 3.70 -6.24
C THR A 32 14.54 4.34 -7.39
N ASP A 33 13.49 3.67 -7.88
CA ASP A 33 12.65 4.20 -8.96
C ASP A 33 11.79 5.37 -8.47
N LEU A 34 11.37 5.34 -7.20
CA LEU A 34 10.59 6.42 -6.58
C LEU A 34 11.30 7.78 -6.65
N LYS A 35 12.64 7.82 -6.58
CA LYS A 35 13.42 9.06 -6.72
C LYS A 35 13.17 9.76 -8.06
N GLY A 36 13.05 9.00 -9.15
CA GLY A 36 12.78 9.53 -10.47
C GLY A 36 11.35 10.04 -10.64
N GLU A 37 10.40 9.52 -9.87
CA GLU A 37 8.98 9.87 -10.01
C GLU A 37 8.52 11.01 -9.10
N LEU A 38 9.26 11.33 -8.03
CA LEU A 38 8.90 12.32 -7.01
C LEU A 38 8.58 13.73 -7.52
N ASN A 39 9.13 14.12 -8.67
CA ASN A 39 8.88 15.44 -9.27
C ASN A 39 7.67 15.47 -10.21
N ASN A 40 6.99 14.33 -10.41
CA ASN A 40 5.85 14.26 -11.31
C ASN A 40 4.56 14.76 -10.64
N ARG A 41 4.05 15.91 -11.11
CA ARG A 41 2.82 16.55 -10.61
C ARG A 41 1.52 15.84 -11.01
N GLU A 42 1.58 14.90 -11.94
CA GLU A 42 0.44 14.06 -12.33
C GLU A 42 0.20 12.91 -11.36
N LYS A 43 1.14 12.66 -10.43
CA LYS A 43 1.07 11.59 -9.45
C LYS A 43 0.72 12.12 -8.07
N GLN A 44 0.05 11.28 -7.29
CA GLN A 44 -0.35 11.58 -5.92
C GLN A 44 0.42 10.67 -4.98
N PHE A 45 1.12 11.26 -4.02
CA PHE A 45 1.97 10.52 -3.09
C PHE A 45 1.31 10.45 -1.71
N VAL A 46 1.07 9.24 -1.22
CA VAL A 46 0.33 8.98 0.03
C VAL A 46 1.16 8.13 0.98
N ASP A 47 1.37 8.63 2.19
CA ASP A 47 1.97 7.88 3.30
C ASP A 47 0.86 7.41 4.24
N VAL A 48 0.73 6.09 4.39
CA VAL A 48 -0.32 5.46 5.20
C VAL A 48 0.12 5.10 6.62
N ARG A 49 1.30 5.56 7.04
CA ARG A 49 1.76 5.47 8.43
C ARG A 49 0.96 6.37 9.36
N THR A 50 1.19 6.20 10.65
CA THR A 50 0.59 7.09 11.66
C THR A 50 1.11 8.52 11.52
N PRO A 51 0.35 9.53 11.98
CA PRO A 51 0.82 10.92 11.95
C PRO A 51 2.11 11.13 12.75
N GLY A 52 2.33 10.37 13.82
CA GLY A 52 3.57 10.40 14.61
C GLY A 52 4.78 9.95 13.81
N GLU A 53 4.68 8.80 13.12
CA GLU A 53 5.74 8.30 12.23
C GLU A 53 6.05 9.30 11.10
N PHE A 54 5.01 9.90 10.52
CA PHE A 54 5.15 10.86 9.43
C PHE A 54 5.84 12.16 9.86
N LYS A 55 5.50 12.69 11.04
CA LYS A 55 6.12 13.90 11.60
C LYS A 55 7.61 13.73 11.86
N GLY A 56 8.04 12.54 12.29
CA GLY A 56 9.45 12.28 12.61
C GLY A 56 10.33 12.19 11.36
N ASN A 57 9.91 11.42 10.36
CA ASN A 57 10.64 11.30 9.08
C ASN A 57 9.65 10.99 7.96
N HIS A 58 9.64 11.79 6.90
CA HIS A 58 8.82 11.56 5.72
C HIS A 58 9.53 12.01 4.44
N ILE A 59 9.05 11.50 3.32
CA ILE A 59 9.49 11.93 1.99
C ILE A 59 8.71 13.18 1.61
N LYS A 60 9.42 14.25 1.21
CA LYS A 60 8.79 15.50 0.74
C LYS A 60 7.82 15.22 -0.41
N GLY A 61 6.67 15.88 -0.40
CA GLY A 61 5.61 15.70 -1.40
C GLY A 61 4.58 14.62 -1.06
N PHE A 62 4.86 13.74 -0.09
CA PHE A 62 3.86 12.79 0.40
C PHE A 62 2.85 13.46 1.32
N LYS A 63 1.58 13.09 1.15
CA LYS A 63 0.49 13.45 2.06
C LYS A 63 0.25 12.31 3.04
N ASN A 64 0.13 12.60 4.33
CA ASN A 64 -0.20 11.57 5.31
C ASN A 64 -1.71 11.29 5.34
N ILE A 65 -2.09 10.07 4.96
CA ILE A 65 -3.46 9.56 5.11
C ILE A 65 -3.34 8.20 5.80
N PRO A 66 -3.44 8.14 7.14
CA PRO A 66 -3.25 6.90 7.89
C PRO A 66 -4.15 5.78 7.38
N LEU A 67 -3.62 4.54 7.34
CA LEU A 67 -4.32 3.38 6.78
C LEU A 67 -5.76 3.21 7.29
N HIS A 68 -6.00 3.48 8.58
CA HIS A 68 -7.32 3.34 9.21
C HIS A 68 -8.33 4.43 8.76
N GLN A 69 -7.86 5.56 8.25
CA GLN A 69 -8.69 6.65 7.73
C GLN A 69 -8.78 6.65 6.20
N LEU A 70 -7.99 5.81 5.52
CA LEU A 70 -7.86 5.82 4.07
C LEU A 70 -9.22 5.64 3.37
N SER A 71 -10.05 4.70 3.83
CA SER A 71 -11.37 4.44 3.26
C SER A 71 -12.33 5.62 3.37
N GLN A 72 -12.15 6.50 4.37
CA GLN A 72 -13.03 7.64 4.61
C GLN A 72 -12.52 8.91 3.94
N LYS A 73 -11.19 9.04 3.79
CA LYS A 73 -10.54 10.26 3.30
C LYS A 73 -10.13 10.19 1.84
N ALA A 74 -9.87 9.00 1.29
CA ALA A 74 -9.34 8.87 -0.07
C ALA A 74 -10.21 9.53 -1.13
N ASP A 75 -11.55 9.40 -1.06
CA ASP A 75 -12.45 10.02 -2.05
C ASP A 75 -12.45 11.55 -2.01
N LYS A 76 -12.16 12.15 -0.85
CA LYS A 76 -12.15 13.62 -0.68
C LYS A 76 -10.77 14.22 -0.96
N GLU A 77 -9.71 13.45 -0.74
CA GLU A 77 -8.34 13.94 -0.75
C GLU A 77 -7.53 13.51 -1.98
N LEU A 78 -8.00 12.50 -2.72
CA LEU A 78 -7.31 11.93 -3.87
C LEU A 78 -8.21 11.93 -5.11
N LEU A 79 -7.58 11.91 -6.29
CA LEU A 79 -8.26 11.92 -7.58
C LEU A 79 -8.14 10.54 -8.21
N LYS A 80 -9.26 9.89 -8.52
CA LYS A 80 -9.29 8.49 -9.02
C LYS A 80 -8.62 8.30 -10.38
N GLU A 81 -8.50 9.38 -11.16
CA GLU A 81 -7.87 9.41 -12.48
C GLU A 81 -6.34 9.45 -12.42
N LYS A 82 -5.79 10.01 -11.33
CA LYS A 82 -4.35 10.16 -11.12
C LYS A 82 -3.76 8.88 -10.53
N GLU A 83 -2.49 8.64 -10.83
CA GLU A 83 -1.76 7.53 -10.22
C GLU A 83 -1.47 7.82 -8.76
N VAL A 84 -1.92 6.94 -7.86
CA VAL A 84 -1.69 7.04 -6.42
C VAL A 84 -0.52 6.13 -6.02
N ILE A 85 0.60 6.74 -5.65
CA ILE A 85 1.78 6.07 -5.11
C ILE A 85 1.66 6.02 -3.60
N VAL A 86 1.63 4.81 -3.04
CA VAL A 86 1.42 4.57 -1.63
C VAL A 86 2.66 4.00 -0.98
N ILE A 87 3.09 4.62 0.13
CA ILE A 87 4.23 4.18 0.93
C ILE A 87 3.81 3.93 2.40
N CYS A 88 4.56 3.07 3.07
CA CYS A 88 4.51 2.92 4.52
C CYS A 88 5.90 2.63 5.07
N GLN A 89 6.03 2.07 6.27
CA GLN A 89 7.35 1.78 6.85
C GLN A 89 8.11 0.70 6.07
N SER A 90 7.49 -0.46 5.81
CA SER A 90 8.15 -1.65 5.24
C SER A 90 7.53 -2.19 3.95
N GLY A 91 6.39 -1.63 3.51
CA GLY A 91 5.63 -2.09 2.34
C GLY A 91 4.34 -2.88 2.67
N MET A 92 4.20 -3.44 3.88
CA MET A 92 3.02 -4.26 4.23
C MET A 92 1.72 -3.46 4.37
N ARG A 93 1.77 -2.29 5.03
CA ARG A 93 0.59 -1.43 5.23
C ARG A 93 0.17 -0.77 3.93
N SER A 94 1.13 -0.34 3.10
CA SER A 94 0.87 0.23 1.79
C SER A 94 0.26 -0.80 0.83
N GLN A 95 0.65 -2.07 0.89
CA GLN A 95 -0.01 -3.13 0.12
C GLN A 95 -1.48 -3.35 0.53
N LYS A 96 -1.82 -3.18 1.83
CA LYS A 96 -3.22 -3.18 2.27
C LYS A 96 -3.96 -1.93 1.79
N ALA A 97 -3.31 -0.78 1.83
CA ALA A 97 -3.88 0.47 1.31
C ALA A 97 -4.19 0.39 -0.19
N THR A 98 -3.32 -0.22 -1.00
CA THR A 98 -3.58 -0.36 -2.44
C THR A 98 -4.78 -1.27 -2.72
N LYS A 99 -5.01 -2.32 -1.90
CA LYS A 99 -6.24 -3.14 -1.94
C LYS A 99 -7.48 -2.29 -1.69
N ILE A 100 -7.43 -1.42 -0.67
CA ILE A 100 -8.55 -0.55 -0.30
C ILE A 100 -8.83 0.44 -1.44
N LEU A 101 -7.81 1.14 -1.94
CA LEU A 101 -7.96 2.11 -3.03
C LEU A 101 -8.51 1.46 -4.31
N LYS A 102 -8.02 0.27 -4.69
CA LYS A 102 -8.58 -0.48 -5.82
C LYS A 102 -10.08 -0.77 -5.64
N LYS A 103 -10.50 -1.19 -4.44
CA LYS A 103 -11.92 -1.44 -4.14
C LYS A 103 -12.77 -0.16 -4.20
N MET A 104 -12.18 1.01 -3.94
CA MET A 104 -12.86 2.31 -4.02
C MET A 104 -12.93 2.87 -5.45
N GLY A 105 -12.38 2.16 -6.44
CA GLY A 105 -12.42 2.55 -7.85
C GLY A 105 -11.19 3.33 -8.34
N PHE A 106 -10.10 3.38 -7.56
CA PHE A 106 -8.85 3.95 -8.05
C PHE A 106 -8.23 3.03 -9.10
N THR A 107 -8.10 3.53 -10.32
CA THR A 107 -7.67 2.72 -11.48
C THR A 107 -6.16 2.49 -11.48
N LYS A 108 -5.38 3.53 -11.13
CA LYS A 108 -3.92 3.54 -11.13
C LYS A 108 -3.40 3.65 -9.70
N VAL A 109 -2.93 2.52 -9.15
CA VAL A 109 -2.39 2.46 -7.78
C VAL A 109 -1.06 1.73 -7.79
N THR A 110 -0.08 2.33 -7.11
CA THR A 110 1.30 1.87 -7.07
C THR A 110 1.75 1.72 -5.63
N ASN A 111 2.29 0.55 -5.29
CA ASN A 111 2.84 0.27 -3.96
C ASN A 111 4.36 0.43 -3.99
N VAL A 112 4.91 1.19 -3.04
CA VAL A 112 6.36 1.27 -2.84
C VAL A 112 6.84 0.08 -2.01
N LYS A 113 7.67 -0.78 -2.62
CA LYS A 113 8.31 -1.92 -1.95
C LYS A 113 9.43 -1.44 -1.01
N GLY A 114 9.59 -2.13 0.11
CA GLY A 114 10.58 -1.80 1.14
C GLY A 114 10.20 -0.59 2.02
N GLY A 115 9.33 0.29 1.52
CA GLY A 115 8.81 1.42 2.28
C GLY A 115 9.88 2.46 2.62
N ILE A 116 9.64 3.24 3.66
CA ILE A 116 10.59 4.25 4.14
C ILE A 116 11.84 3.62 4.75
N SER A 117 11.80 2.38 5.25
CA SER A 117 12.99 1.70 5.76
C SER A 117 14.08 1.50 4.69
N THR A 118 13.72 1.43 3.41
CA THR A 118 14.66 1.30 2.29
C THR A 118 14.88 2.62 1.55
N TRP A 119 14.37 3.72 2.09
CA TRP A 119 14.58 5.06 1.56
C TRP A 119 15.89 5.63 2.15
N ARG A 120 16.86 5.89 1.28
CA ARG A 120 18.15 6.52 1.60
C ARG A 120 18.40 7.66 0.63
#